data_AF-A0A6V8P881-F1
#
_entry.id   AF-A0A6V8P881-F1
#
_cell.length_a   1.000
_cell.length_b   1.000
_cell.length_c   1.000
_cell.angle_alpha   90.00
_cell.angle_beta   90.00
_cell.angle_gamma   90.00
#
_symmetry.space_group_name_H-M   'P 1'
#
loop_
_entity.id
_entity.type
_entity.pdbx_description
1 polymer ?
#
loop_
_entity_poly.entity_id
_entity_poly.type
_entity_poly.pdbx_seq_one_letter_code
_entity_poly.pdbx_strand_id
1 'polypeptide(L)' 'MAVKVKIPTPLQRLTNKQSQVEAEGFTVGEVLADLERNFPGFKE' A
#
# COMPACT_ATOMS: atom_id res chain seq x y z
N MET A 1 -4.07 7.99 -10.84
CA MET A 1 -3.95 6.67 -11.52
C MET A 1 -3.86 5.64 -10.41
N ALA A 2 -4.82 4.72 -10.35
CA ALA A 2 -4.79 3.65 -9.36
C ALA A 2 -3.81 2.55 -9.81
N VAL A 3 -2.76 2.34 -9.03
CA VAL A 3 -1.80 1.24 -9.23
C VAL A 3 -2.10 0.13 -8.22
N LYS A 4 -2.05 -1.11 -8.69
CA LYS A 4 -2.20 -2.28 -7.82
C LYS A 4 -0.84 -2.68 -7.27
N VAL A 5 -0.66 -2.51 -5.97
CA VAL A 5 0.56 -2.89 -5.26
C VAL A 5 0.35 -4.27 -4.65
N LYS A 6 1.21 -5.22 -5.03
CA LYS A 6 1.21 -6.57 -4.45
C LYS A 6 1.83 -6.53 -3.06
N ILE A 7 1.09 -7.03 -2.07
CA ILE A 7 1.52 -7.01 -0.68
C ILE A 7 2.12 -8.36 -0.28
N PRO A 8 3.40 -8.39 0.14
CA PRO A 8 4.03 -9.56 0.71
C PRO A 8 3.23 -10.09 1.89
N THR A 9 3.17 -11.41 2.06
CA THR A 9 2.52 -12.10 3.19
C THR A 9 2.78 -11.51 4.58
N PRO A 10 4.00 -11.04 4.95
CA PRO A 10 4.21 -10.37 6.24
C PRO A 10 3.44 -9.05 6.37
N LEU A 11 3.35 -8.26 5.31
CA LEU A 11 2.70 -6.95 5.27
C LEU A 11 1.17 -7.05 5.05
N GLN A 12 0.66 -8.23 4.70
CA GLN A 12 -0.79 -8.47 4.59
C GLN A 12 -1.51 -8.25 5.92
N ARG A 13 -0.85 -8.43 7.08
CA ARG A 13 -1.46 -8.12 8.38
C ARG A 13 -1.77 -6.64 8.57
N LEU A 14 -0.98 -5.77 7.95
CA LEU A 14 -1.12 -4.31 8.01
C LEU A 14 -2.13 -3.78 6.97
N THR A 15 -2.41 -4.57 5.93
CA THR A 15 -3.29 -4.23 4.80
C THR A 15 -4.58 -5.06 4.81
N ASN A 16 -5.15 -5.33 5.99
CA ASN A 16 -6.42 -6.05 6.13
C ASN A 16 -6.47 -7.45 5.45
N LYS A 17 -5.34 -8.16 5.45
CA LYS A 17 -5.14 -9.45 4.75
C LYS A 17 -5.32 -9.37 3.23
N GLN A 18 -5.21 -8.19 2.65
CA GLN A 18 -5.31 -8.04 1.20
C GLN A 18 -3.96 -8.34 0.56
N SER A 19 -3.96 -9.29 -0.38
CA SER A 19 -2.76 -9.62 -1.16
C SER A 19 -2.43 -8.56 -2.23
N GLN A 20 -3.39 -7.68 -2.55
CA GLN A 20 -3.24 -6.54 -3.44
C GLN A 20 -4.05 -5.38 -2.88
N VAL A 21 -3.44 -4.20 -2.85
CA VAL A 21 -4.10 -2.95 -2.47
C VAL A 21 -4.00 -1.98 -3.63
N GLU A 22 -5.03 -1.16 -3.78
CA GLU A 22 -5.05 -0.08 -4.75
C GLU A 22 -4.52 1.17 -4.07
N ALA A 23 -3.59 1.83 -4.75
CA ALA A 23 -2.96 3.04 -4.27
C ALA A 23 -2.89 4.05 -5.40
N GLU A 24 -3.06 5.32 -5.09
CA GLU A 24 -3.09 6.38 -6.10
C GLU A 24 -1.83 7.23 -6.04
N GLY A 25 -1.18 7.39 -7.20
CA GLY A 25 -0.02 8.27 -7.31
C GLY A 25 0.65 8.19 -8.67
N PHE A 26 1.41 9.24 -9.03
CA PHE A 26 2.21 9.25 -10.26
C PHE A 26 3.63 8.73 -10.01
N THR A 27 4.12 8.88 -8.78
CA THR A 27 5.45 8.43 -8.35
C THR A 27 5.36 7.40 -7.25
N VAL A 28 6.42 6.60 -7.08
CA VAL A 28 6.52 5.62 -5.98
C VAL A 28 6.33 6.31 -4.62
N GLY A 29 6.80 7.54 -4.46
CA GLY A 29 6.64 8.30 -3.22
C GLY A 29 5.18 8.68 -2.93
N GLU A 30 4.42 9.11 -3.94
CA GLU A 30 2.99 9.42 -3.79
C GLU A 30 2.17 8.16 -3.49
N VAL A 31 2.44 7.07 -4.22
CA VAL A 31 1.80 5.77 -3.99
C VAL A 31 2.08 5.27 -2.57
N LEU A 32 3.31 5.45 -2.07
CA LEU A 32 3.69 5.05 -0.71
C LEU A 32 3.04 5.95 0.35
N ALA A 33 2.91 7.25 0.10
CA ALA A 33 2.24 8.19 1.01
C ALA A 33 0.72 7.92 1.09
N ASP A 34 0.10 7.54 -0.03
CA ASP A 34 -1.30 7.13 -0.08
C ASP A 34 -1.52 5.79 0.64
N LEU A 35 -0.61 4.81 0.43
CA LEU A 35 -0.60 3.56 1.17
C LEU A 35 -0.43 3.77 2.67
N GLU A 36 0.49 4.64 3.08
CA GLU A 36 0.73 4.97 4.49
C GLU A 36 -0.46 5.69 5.14
N ARG A 37 -1.17 6.54 4.39
CA ARG A 37 -2.42 7.17 4.85
C ARG A 37 -3.54 6.16 5.07
N ASN A 38 -3.70 5.20 4.17
CA ASN A 38 -4.75 4.19 4.25
C ASN A 38 -4.38 3.04 5.19
N PHE A 39 -3.07 2.76 5.34
CA PHE A 39 -2.49 1.67 6.13
C PHE A 39 -1.29 2.20 6.94
N PRO A 40 -1.54 2.88 8.07
CA PRO A 40 -0.47 3.38 8.93
C PRO A 40 0.41 2.23 9.45
N GLY A 41 1.73 2.37 9.29
CA GLY A 41 2.72 1.33 9.61
C GLY A 41 3.17 0.48 8.41
N PHE A 42 2.74 0.81 7.17
CA PHE A 42 3.18 0.09 5.97
C PHE A 42 4.63 0.38 5.54
N LYS A 43 5.18 1.53 5.96
CA LYS A 43 6.53 2.00 5.60
C LYS A 43 7.61 1.73 6.66
N GLU A 44 7.21 1.27 7.85
CA GLU A 44 8.11 0.83 8.93
C GLU A 44 8.54 -0.63 8.73
#